data_AF-A0AA38Q759-F1
#
_entry.id   AF-A0AA38Q759-F1
#
_cell.length_a   1.000
_cell.length_b   1.000
_cell.length_c   1.000
_cell.angle_alpha   90.00
_cell.angle_beta   90.00
_cell.angle_gamma   90.00
#
_symmetry.space_group_name_H-M   'P 1'
#
loop_
_entity.id
_entity.type
_entity.pdbx_description
1 polymer ?
#
loop_
_entity_poly.entity_id
_entity_poly.type
_entity_poly.pdbx_seq_one_letter_code
_entity_poly.pdbx_strand_id
1 'polypeptide(L)'
;MSPPLAVESQVQALTELYNSIQNARHYPRDLLKTAIVPNPLPLTPPSLSLYSQQLKDIAFTFRSDAVQSALRAAQESERADGQNIMNHVRRENRKRRRPPSPESPQPYTVIERQSSSFFPVTRDDLTPLKSSELIEYIRQFNKEHSSYKLGIWQGTRSFVKDVKNPAILRFTIKDVLTAYLTVSYTVNDLALLVESVTAFGPRERRLPHSQSEYSVYRMLSQELGRMIHSDPQVGLQKFMTLLCSYENMFTARCDKCQRVLCVEGHVAAVERVWNESNDQWEPRHVSC
;
A
#
# COMPACT_ATOMS: atom_id res chain seq x y z
N MET A 1 42.89 32.73 -33.32
CA MET A 1 42.49 31.90 -32.16
C MET A 1 41.41 32.69 -31.42
N SER A 2 40.16 32.37 -31.71
CA SER A 2 38.95 33.03 -31.20
C SER A 2 38.22 32.05 -30.27
N PRO A 3 37.40 32.51 -29.32
CA PRO A 3 37.45 32.04 -27.94
C PRO A 3 36.55 30.81 -27.66
N PRO A 4 36.87 30.02 -26.61
CA PRO A 4 36.07 28.87 -26.14
C PRO A 4 34.73 29.23 -25.45
N LEU A 5 34.40 30.52 -25.34
CA LEU A 5 33.26 31.02 -24.55
C LEU A 5 31.88 30.59 -25.10
N ALA A 6 31.77 30.31 -26.40
CA ALA A 6 30.48 29.95 -27.01
C ALA A 6 30.00 28.56 -26.58
N VAL A 7 30.90 27.59 -26.38
CA VAL A 7 30.53 26.21 -26.04
C VAL A 7 30.05 26.11 -24.60
N GLU A 8 30.69 26.81 -23.67
CA GLU A 8 30.29 26.83 -22.26
C GLU A 8 28.87 27.38 -22.08
N SER A 9 28.53 28.47 -22.79
CA SER A 9 27.16 29.02 -22.77
C SER A 9 26.12 28.05 -23.32
N GLN A 10 26.46 27.26 -24.35
CA GLN A 10 25.57 26.25 -24.92
C GLN A 10 25.35 25.08 -23.97
N VAL A 11 26.42 24.60 -23.32
CA VAL A 11 26.35 23.54 -22.31
C VAL A 11 25.51 23.98 -21.11
N GLN A 12 25.68 25.23 -20.67
CA GLN A 12 24.90 25.79 -19.57
C GLN A 12 23.41 25.84 -19.92
N ALA A 13 23.04 26.36 -21.09
CA ALA A 13 21.65 26.43 -21.54
C ALA A 13 20.98 25.04 -21.63
N LEU A 14 21.71 24.04 -22.10
CA LEU A 14 21.22 22.65 -22.17
C LEU A 14 21.07 22.01 -20.77
N THR A 15 21.96 22.34 -19.84
CA THR A 15 21.93 21.84 -18.45
C THR A 15 20.75 22.44 -17.68
N GLU A 16 20.50 23.73 -17.84
CA GLU A 16 19.34 24.41 -17.25
C GLU A 16 18.03 23.83 -17.78
N LEU A 17 17.93 23.59 -19.10
CA LEU A 17 16.78 22.92 -19.70
C LEU A 17 16.59 21.50 -19.13
N TYR A 18 17.67 20.72 -19.01
CA TYR A 18 17.60 19.36 -18.48
C TYR A 18 17.08 19.34 -17.04
N ASN A 19 17.60 20.21 -16.18
CA ASN A 19 17.16 20.32 -14.79
C ASN A 19 15.69 20.72 -14.70
N SER A 20 15.25 21.65 -15.55
CA SER A 20 13.86 22.08 -15.63
C SER A 20 12.91 20.94 -16.03
N ILE A 21 13.31 20.11 -17.00
CA ILE A 21 12.57 18.91 -17.41
C ILE A 21 12.57 17.83 -16.30
N GLN A 22 13.67 17.62 -15.58
CA GLN A 22 13.69 16.67 -14.45
C GLN A 22 12.74 17.10 -13.34
N ASN A 23 12.74 18.39 -12.99
CA ASN A 23 11.79 18.94 -12.02
C ASN A 23 10.34 18.71 -12.48
N ALA A 24 10.07 18.82 -13.78
CA ALA A 24 8.75 18.56 -14.33
C ALA A 24 8.30 17.09 -14.29
N ARG A 25 9.22 16.13 -14.20
CA ARG A 25 8.88 14.70 -14.09
C ARG A 25 8.32 14.32 -12.72
N HIS A 26 8.53 15.17 -11.71
CA HIS A 26 7.96 14.99 -10.38
C HIS A 26 6.49 15.43 -10.29
N TYR A 27 5.92 16.02 -11.34
CA TYR A 27 4.51 16.36 -11.35
C TYR A 27 3.62 15.11 -11.38
N PRO A 28 2.56 15.05 -10.54
CA PRO A 28 1.62 13.93 -10.53
C PRO A 28 1.01 13.71 -11.92
N ARG A 29 1.16 12.49 -12.46
CA ARG A 29 0.66 12.12 -13.80
C ARG A 29 -0.84 12.29 -13.95
N ASP A 30 -1.56 12.35 -12.84
CA ASP A 30 -3.01 12.53 -12.80
C ASP A 30 -3.44 13.95 -13.23
N LEU A 31 -2.56 14.95 -13.11
CA LEU A 31 -2.82 16.32 -13.58
C LEU A 31 -2.69 16.47 -15.10
N LEU A 32 -2.01 15.55 -15.78
CA LEU A 32 -1.84 15.56 -17.24
C LEU A 32 -2.99 14.85 -17.98
N LYS A 33 -3.93 14.23 -17.24
CA LYS A 33 -5.06 13.47 -17.81
C LYS A 33 -6.37 14.27 -17.88
N THR A 34 -6.37 15.55 -17.52
CA THR A 34 -7.58 16.39 -17.52
C THR A 34 -7.94 16.85 -18.93
N ALA A 35 -8.50 15.95 -19.75
CA ALA A 35 -9.16 16.33 -21.00
C ALA A 35 -10.35 15.43 -21.42
N ILE A 36 -10.67 14.32 -20.72
CA ILE A 36 -11.66 13.35 -21.25
C ILE A 36 -12.74 12.93 -20.23
N VAL A 37 -12.69 13.33 -18.96
CA VAL A 37 -13.71 12.90 -17.98
C VAL A 37 -14.75 14.03 -17.75
N PRO A 38 -16.06 13.79 -18.02
CA PRO A 38 -17.10 14.83 -18.02
C PRO A 38 -17.63 15.19 -16.62
N ASN A 39 -16.87 14.99 -15.55
CA ASN A 39 -17.34 15.30 -14.20
C ASN A 39 -16.22 15.94 -13.36
N PRO A 40 -16.20 17.29 -13.24
CA PRO A 40 -15.17 17.99 -12.50
C PRO A 40 -15.52 17.98 -11.00
N LEU A 41 -14.71 17.28 -10.21
CA LEU A 41 -14.62 17.57 -8.77
C LEU A 41 -13.95 18.94 -8.58
N PRO A 42 -14.35 19.73 -7.56
CA PRO A 42 -13.79 21.05 -7.31
C PRO A 42 -12.42 20.90 -6.65
N LEU A 43 -11.38 20.67 -7.46
CA LEU A 43 -10.00 20.85 -7.03
C LEU A 43 -9.75 22.35 -6.85
N THR A 44 -9.33 22.75 -5.65
CA THR A 44 -9.00 24.13 -5.33
C THR A 44 -8.01 24.72 -6.35
N PRO A 45 -8.29 25.92 -6.91
CA PRO A 45 -7.62 26.44 -8.10
C PRO A 45 -6.17 26.99 -7.96
N PRO A 46 -5.59 27.34 -6.79
CA PRO A 46 -4.32 28.09 -6.78
C PRO A 46 -3.09 27.24 -7.12
N SER A 47 -3.13 25.91 -6.95
CA SER A 47 -1.98 25.05 -7.26
C SER A 47 -1.89 24.71 -8.75
N LEU A 48 -3.03 24.52 -9.42
CA LEU A 48 -3.06 24.16 -10.84
C LEU A 48 -2.59 25.29 -11.76
N SER A 49 -2.91 26.54 -11.42
CA SER A 49 -2.45 27.70 -12.17
C SER A 49 -0.93 27.84 -12.12
N LEU A 50 -0.32 27.60 -10.95
CA LEU A 50 1.12 27.65 -10.76
C LEU A 50 1.83 26.56 -11.58
N TYR A 51 1.33 25.32 -11.56
CA TYR A 51 1.87 24.23 -12.39
C TYR A 51 1.70 24.49 -13.89
N SER A 52 0.54 25.01 -14.31
CA SER A 52 0.30 25.39 -15.70
C SER A 52 1.27 26.48 -16.17
N GLN A 53 1.55 27.46 -15.31
CA GLN A 53 2.51 28.52 -15.60
C GLN A 53 3.93 27.96 -15.74
N GLN A 54 4.36 27.10 -14.82
CA GLN A 54 5.68 26.44 -14.90
C GLN A 54 5.85 25.63 -16.19
N LEU A 55 4.82 24.91 -16.64
CA LEU A 55 4.89 24.19 -17.91
C LEU A 55 4.99 25.12 -19.13
N LYS A 56 4.32 26.28 -19.09
CA LYS A 56 4.43 27.31 -20.14
C LYS A 56 5.84 27.90 -20.17
N ASP A 57 6.42 28.16 -19.00
CA ASP A 57 7.78 28.71 -18.89
C ASP A 57 8.80 27.71 -19.46
N ILE A 58 8.66 26.41 -19.14
CA ILE A 58 9.50 25.35 -19.75
C ILE A 58 9.35 25.31 -21.27
N ALA A 59 8.11 25.38 -21.77
CA ALA A 59 7.85 25.39 -23.21
C ALA A 59 8.45 26.64 -23.89
N PHE A 60 8.44 27.79 -23.21
CA PHE A 60 9.06 29.02 -23.69
C PHE A 60 10.60 28.90 -23.71
N THR A 61 11.23 28.42 -22.64
CA THR A 61 12.67 28.17 -22.59
C THR A 61 13.09 27.19 -23.68
N PHE A 62 12.32 26.13 -23.92
CA PHE A 62 12.58 25.18 -25.00
C PHE A 62 12.55 25.83 -26.39
N ARG A 63 11.66 26.81 -26.61
CA ARG A 63 11.54 27.55 -27.88
C ARG A 63 12.54 28.69 -28.04
N SER A 64 13.31 29.02 -26.99
CA SER A 64 14.28 30.10 -27.04
C SER A 64 15.39 29.81 -28.06
N ASP A 65 15.86 30.85 -28.75
CA ASP A 65 16.90 30.73 -29.77
C ASP A 65 18.23 30.23 -29.20
N ALA A 66 18.54 30.55 -27.93
CA ALA A 66 19.73 30.06 -27.24
C ALA A 66 19.71 28.53 -27.10
N VAL A 67 18.58 27.95 -26.68
CA VAL A 67 18.43 26.50 -26.56
C VAL A 67 18.37 25.84 -27.93
N GLN A 68 17.64 26.41 -28.88
CA GLN A 68 17.51 25.85 -30.23
C GLN A 68 18.83 25.88 -31.01
N SER A 69 19.64 26.92 -30.84
CA SER A 69 20.99 26.99 -31.44
C SER A 69 21.95 26.01 -30.76
N ALA A 70 21.91 25.88 -29.43
CA ALA A 70 22.70 24.88 -28.71
C ALA A 70 22.34 23.44 -29.12
N LEU A 71 21.05 23.13 -29.32
CA LEU A 71 20.60 21.82 -29.80
C LEU A 71 21.06 21.54 -31.25
N ARG A 72 20.98 22.53 -32.13
CA ARG A 72 21.50 22.40 -33.52
C ARG A 72 23.01 22.20 -33.53
N ALA A 73 23.76 22.98 -32.77
CA ALA A 73 25.20 22.85 -32.64
C ALA A 73 25.60 21.47 -32.08
N ALA A 74 24.88 20.98 -31.07
CA ALA A 74 25.08 19.63 -30.54
C ALA A 74 24.81 18.54 -31.59
N GLN A 75 23.75 18.68 -32.40
CA GLN A 75 23.43 17.74 -33.48
C GLN A 75 24.48 17.78 -34.61
N GLU A 76 24.99 18.95 -34.96
CA GLU A 76 26.07 19.10 -35.94
C GLU A 76 27.37 18.49 -35.43
N SER A 77 27.69 18.69 -34.15
CA SER A 77 28.83 18.03 -33.49
C SER A 77 28.69 16.51 -33.50
N GLU A 78 27.50 15.98 -33.21
CA GLU A 78 27.22 14.53 -33.25
C GLU A 78 27.41 13.95 -34.66
N ARG A 79 26.99 14.67 -35.70
CA ARG A 79 27.19 14.27 -37.11
C ARG A 79 28.65 14.36 -37.54
N ALA A 80 29.36 15.40 -37.08
CA ALA A 80 30.75 15.63 -37.40
C ALA A 80 31.68 14.61 -36.72
N ASP A 81 31.29 14.11 -35.54
CA ASP A 81 32.14 13.20 -34.76
C ASP A 81 32.37 11.86 -35.46
N GLY A 82 31.52 11.45 -36.42
CA GLY A 82 31.74 10.37 -37.41
C GLY A 82 31.95 8.95 -36.85
N GLN A 83 32.37 8.86 -35.60
CA GLN A 83 32.44 7.68 -34.79
C GLN A 83 31.06 7.54 -34.19
N ASN A 84 30.36 6.52 -34.65
CA ASN A 84 29.10 6.05 -34.10
C ASN A 84 29.36 5.43 -32.71
N ILE A 85 30.03 6.18 -31.82
CA ILE A 85 30.15 5.91 -30.39
C ILE A 85 28.74 6.18 -29.85
N MET A 86 27.84 5.25 -30.16
CA MET A 86 26.59 5.07 -29.45
C MET A 86 26.96 5.18 -27.98
N ASN A 87 26.56 6.27 -27.32
CA ASN A 87 26.80 6.54 -25.92
C ASN A 87 26.00 5.55 -25.05
N HIS A 88 26.32 4.27 -25.20
CA HIS A 88 25.93 3.18 -24.34
C HIS A 88 26.91 3.07 -23.16
N VAL A 89 27.62 4.16 -22.82
CA VAL A 89 28.51 4.27 -21.66
C VAL A 89 27.80 3.83 -20.37
N ARG A 90 26.49 4.09 -20.26
CA ARG A 90 25.68 3.64 -19.12
C ARG A 90 25.43 2.13 -19.08
N ARG A 91 25.46 1.45 -20.23
CA ARG A 91 25.28 -0.01 -20.37
C ARG A 91 26.60 -0.78 -20.27
N GLU A 92 27.71 -0.16 -20.66
CA GLU A 92 29.02 -0.82 -20.72
C GLU A 92 29.79 -0.75 -19.39
N ASN A 93 29.81 0.41 -18.71
CA ASN A 93 30.41 0.52 -17.38
C ASN A 93 29.66 -0.29 -16.31
N ARG A 94 28.38 -0.62 -16.54
CA ARG A 94 27.61 -1.55 -15.70
C ARG A 94 27.94 -3.02 -15.93
N LYS A 95 28.61 -3.39 -17.01
CA LYS A 95 29.03 -4.77 -17.30
C LYS A 95 30.43 -5.08 -16.76
N ARG A 96 31.38 -4.14 -16.85
CA ARG A 96 32.77 -4.36 -16.44
C ARG A 96 33.03 -4.30 -14.93
N ARG A 97 32.08 -3.76 -14.12
CA ARG A 97 32.16 -3.74 -12.65
C ARG A 97 31.30 -4.79 -11.96
N ARG A 98 30.66 -5.70 -12.71
CA ARG A 98 30.02 -6.85 -12.09
C ARG A 98 31.11 -7.90 -11.83
N PRO A 99 31.18 -8.50 -10.63
CA PRO A 99 31.90 -9.77 -10.49
C PRO A 99 31.39 -10.75 -11.57
N PRO A 100 32.20 -11.72 -12.03
CA PRO A 100 31.75 -12.71 -12.99
C PRO A 100 30.37 -13.21 -12.56
N SER A 101 29.39 -13.11 -13.45
CA SER A 101 28.03 -13.57 -13.15
C SER A 101 28.16 -14.98 -12.59
N PRO A 102 27.63 -15.26 -11.38
CA PRO A 102 27.67 -16.60 -10.85
C PRO A 102 27.13 -17.55 -11.91
N GLU A 103 27.74 -18.72 -11.99
CA GLU A 103 27.38 -19.83 -12.88
C GLU A 103 25.85 -19.89 -13.01
N SER A 104 25.37 -19.88 -14.25
CA SER A 104 23.95 -19.76 -14.62
C SER A 104 23.06 -20.40 -13.57
N PRO A 105 22.11 -19.66 -12.95
CA PRO A 105 21.37 -20.18 -11.80
C PRO A 105 20.82 -21.54 -12.19
N GLN A 106 21.10 -22.54 -11.35
CA GLN A 106 20.57 -23.89 -11.52
C GLN A 106 19.09 -23.79 -11.90
N PRO A 107 18.59 -24.63 -12.82
CA PRO A 107 17.22 -24.59 -13.30
C PRO A 107 16.31 -24.39 -12.09
N TYR A 108 15.53 -23.30 -12.13
CA TYR A 108 14.77 -22.78 -10.99
C TYR A 108 14.08 -23.95 -10.31
N THR A 109 14.68 -24.48 -9.24
CA THR A 109 14.01 -25.49 -8.45
C THR A 109 12.80 -24.76 -7.94
N VAL A 110 11.61 -25.27 -8.27
CA VAL A 110 10.37 -24.76 -7.68
C VAL A 110 10.59 -24.92 -6.19
N ILE A 111 11.02 -23.83 -5.54
CA ILE A 111 11.06 -23.75 -4.10
C ILE A 111 9.59 -23.87 -3.79
N GLU A 112 9.19 -25.06 -3.34
CA GLU A 112 7.90 -25.26 -2.72
C GLU A 112 7.84 -24.18 -1.65
N ARG A 113 7.12 -23.10 -1.96
CA ARG A 113 6.84 -22.06 -1.00
C ARG A 113 6.03 -22.80 0.04
N GLN A 114 6.69 -23.24 1.10
CA GLN A 114 6.04 -23.70 2.31
C GLN A 114 5.14 -22.53 2.67
N SER A 115 3.86 -22.64 2.31
CA SER A 115 2.85 -21.68 2.67
C SER A 115 2.65 -21.90 4.16
N SER A 116 3.54 -21.34 4.96
CA SER A 116 3.33 -21.20 6.39
C SER A 116 2.06 -20.38 6.50
N SER A 117 0.92 -21.03 6.75
CA SER A 117 -0.29 -20.32 7.08
C SER A 117 0.04 -19.43 8.29
N PHE A 118 -0.40 -18.17 8.22
CA PHE A 118 -0.26 -17.26 9.35
C PHE A 118 -1.16 -17.66 10.51
N PHE A 119 -2.20 -18.45 10.23
CA PHE A 119 -3.17 -18.87 11.21
C PHE A 119 -2.80 -20.25 11.77
N PRO A 120 -2.95 -20.45 13.09
CA PRO A 120 -2.71 -21.75 13.67
C PRO A 120 -3.68 -22.81 13.14
N VAL A 121 -3.13 -24.00 12.91
CA VAL A 121 -3.92 -25.23 12.89
C VAL A 121 -4.23 -25.57 14.35
N THR A 122 -5.18 -24.84 14.95
CA THR A 122 -5.63 -25.12 16.31
C THR A 122 -6.13 -26.56 16.38
N ARG A 123 -5.68 -27.34 17.36
CA ARG A 123 -6.08 -28.75 17.54
C ARG A 123 -7.57 -28.90 17.82
N ASP A 124 -8.16 -27.88 18.43
CA ASP A 124 -9.60 -27.70 18.51
C ASP A 124 -10.04 -27.00 17.22
N ASP A 125 -10.25 -27.78 16.17
CA ASP A 125 -10.98 -27.32 14.99
C ASP A 125 -12.41 -27.03 15.42
N LEU A 126 -12.60 -25.83 15.97
CA LEU A 126 -13.91 -25.26 16.26
C LEU A 126 -14.74 -25.45 14.99
N THR A 127 -15.89 -26.09 15.16
CA THR A 127 -16.82 -26.34 14.06
C THR A 127 -17.04 -25.03 13.31
N PRO A 128 -16.75 -24.97 11.99
CA PRO A 128 -16.82 -23.73 11.24
C PRO A 128 -18.17 -23.04 11.46
N LEU A 129 -18.11 -21.77 11.88
CA LEU A 129 -19.32 -21.01 12.21
C LEU A 129 -20.22 -20.89 10.97
N LYS A 130 -21.44 -21.41 11.08
CA LYS A 130 -22.40 -21.38 9.98
C LYS A 130 -23.08 -20.02 9.87
N SER A 131 -23.52 -19.68 8.65
CA SER A 131 -24.28 -18.45 8.40
C SER A 131 -25.54 -18.31 9.27
N SER A 132 -26.23 -19.41 9.59
CA SER A 132 -27.41 -19.43 10.49
C SER A 132 -27.08 -19.05 11.93
N GLU A 133 -25.87 -19.34 12.38
CA GLU A 133 -25.42 -19.16 13.77
C GLU A 133 -24.78 -17.78 14.01
N LEU A 134 -24.60 -16.99 12.94
CA LEU A 134 -23.92 -15.69 13.01
C LEU A 134 -24.54 -14.74 14.04
N ILE A 135 -25.87 -14.66 14.08
CA ILE A 135 -26.57 -13.73 14.98
C ILE A 135 -26.39 -14.16 16.44
N GLU A 136 -26.44 -15.45 16.71
CA GLU A 136 -26.24 -16.01 18.05
C GLU A 136 -24.79 -15.81 18.49
N TYR A 137 -23.84 -16.09 17.60
CA TYR A 137 -22.43 -15.82 17.83
C TYR A 137 -22.16 -14.35 18.15
N ILE A 138 -22.72 -13.40 17.39
CA ILE A 138 -22.55 -11.96 17.68
C ILE A 138 -23.09 -11.60 19.06
N ARG A 139 -24.26 -12.14 19.45
CA ARG A 139 -24.84 -11.89 20.77
C ARG A 139 -23.98 -12.46 21.88
N GLN A 140 -23.50 -13.69 21.71
CA GLN A 140 -22.64 -14.36 22.68
C GLN A 140 -21.30 -13.64 22.81
N PHE A 141 -20.67 -13.30 21.68
CA PHE A 141 -19.41 -12.56 21.63
C PHE A 141 -19.52 -11.22 22.37
N ASN A 142 -20.58 -10.44 22.13
CA ASN A 142 -20.79 -9.16 22.82
C ASN A 142 -21.14 -9.32 24.32
N LYS A 143 -21.65 -10.48 24.73
CA LYS A 143 -21.94 -10.79 26.14
C LYS A 143 -20.67 -11.17 26.89
N GLU A 144 -19.80 -11.93 26.25
CA GLU A 144 -18.51 -12.36 26.80
C GLU A 144 -17.50 -11.22 26.86
N HIS A 145 -17.53 -10.32 25.87
CA HIS A 145 -16.54 -9.26 25.74
C HIS A 145 -17.16 -7.88 25.93
N SER A 146 -16.91 -7.24 27.08
CA SER A 146 -17.39 -5.88 27.35
C SER A 146 -16.61 -4.79 26.61
N SER A 147 -15.33 -5.03 26.30
CA SER A 147 -14.43 -4.08 25.62
C SER A 147 -14.64 -4.03 24.10
N TYR A 148 -15.21 -5.09 23.53
CA TYR A 148 -15.40 -5.25 22.09
C TYR A 148 -16.87 -5.16 21.73
N LYS A 149 -17.15 -4.66 20.53
CA LYS A 149 -18.50 -4.69 19.97
C LYS A 149 -18.44 -5.23 18.55
N LEU A 150 -19.17 -6.31 18.31
CA LEU A 150 -19.40 -6.88 17.00
C LEU A 150 -20.86 -6.64 16.60
N GLY A 151 -21.10 -6.26 15.36
CA GLY A 151 -22.46 -6.10 14.85
C GLY A 151 -22.51 -6.19 13.34
N ILE A 152 -23.69 -6.50 12.80
CA ILE A 152 -23.92 -6.48 11.36
C ILE A 152 -24.04 -5.03 10.92
N TRP A 153 -23.21 -4.61 9.97
CA TRP A 153 -23.32 -3.29 9.37
C TRP A 153 -24.37 -3.33 8.25
N GLN A 154 -25.45 -2.58 8.43
CA GLN A 154 -26.45 -2.36 7.41
C GLN A 154 -26.50 -0.86 7.10
N GLY A 155 -26.45 -0.51 5.81
CA GLY A 155 -26.71 0.85 5.39
C GLY A 155 -28.11 1.28 5.82
N THR A 156 -28.28 2.54 6.22
CA THR A 156 -29.44 3.15 6.91
C THR A 156 -30.80 3.02 6.19
N ARG A 157 -30.90 2.29 5.09
CA ARG A 157 -32.13 2.12 4.27
C ARG A 157 -32.49 0.66 3.96
N SER A 158 -31.71 -0.32 4.42
CA SER A 158 -31.99 -1.73 4.14
C SER A 158 -32.71 -2.38 5.33
N PHE A 159 -34.04 -2.44 5.29
CA PHE A 159 -34.88 -3.09 6.30
C PHE A 159 -35.03 -4.62 6.11
N VAL A 160 -34.31 -5.20 5.15
CA VAL A 160 -34.38 -6.64 4.91
C VAL A 160 -33.68 -7.37 6.06
N LYS A 161 -34.44 -8.25 6.76
CA LYS A 161 -33.94 -9.05 7.89
C LYS A 161 -32.96 -10.14 7.46
N ASP A 162 -32.98 -10.53 6.19
CA ASP A 162 -32.11 -11.56 5.66
C ASP A 162 -30.68 -11.03 5.49
N VAL A 163 -29.72 -11.79 6.02
CA VAL A 163 -28.30 -11.50 5.87
C VAL A 163 -27.93 -11.69 4.40
N LYS A 164 -27.61 -10.59 3.72
CA LYS A 164 -27.12 -10.64 2.33
C LYS A 164 -25.72 -11.28 2.30
N ASN A 165 -25.43 -12.03 1.25
CA ASN A 165 -24.09 -12.53 0.94
C ASN A 165 -23.50 -11.64 -0.18
N PRO A 166 -22.37 -10.95 0.04
CA PRO A 166 -21.56 -10.91 1.26
C PRO A 166 -22.17 -10.05 2.38
N ALA A 167 -21.93 -10.47 3.62
CA ALA A 167 -22.35 -9.76 4.84
C ALA A 167 -21.20 -8.87 5.33
N ILE A 168 -21.50 -7.62 5.67
CA ILE A 168 -20.50 -6.73 6.26
C ILE A 168 -20.69 -6.71 7.78
N LEU A 169 -19.65 -7.09 8.51
CA LEU A 169 -19.60 -6.99 9.97
C LEU A 169 -18.80 -5.76 10.37
N ARG A 170 -19.26 -5.04 11.38
CA ARG A 170 -18.52 -3.98 12.05
C ARG A 170 -18.03 -4.49 13.39
N PHE A 171 -16.73 -4.55 13.54
CA PHE A 171 -16.04 -4.80 14.80
C PHE A 171 -15.49 -3.48 15.34
N THR A 172 -15.60 -3.27 16.65
CA THR A 172 -15.12 -2.05 17.30
C THR A 172 -14.44 -2.39 18.61
N ILE A 173 -13.20 -1.91 18.74
CA ILE A 173 -12.48 -1.84 20.02
C ILE A 173 -12.58 -0.39 20.49
N LYS A 174 -13.16 -0.19 21.68
CA LYS A 174 -13.38 1.16 22.22
C LYS A 174 -12.06 1.94 22.28
N ASP A 175 -12.07 3.16 21.72
CA ASP A 175 -10.92 4.09 21.69
C ASP A 175 -9.65 3.58 20.98
N VAL A 176 -9.69 2.42 20.32
CA VAL A 176 -8.53 1.85 19.60
C VAL A 176 -8.77 1.76 18.11
N LEU A 177 -9.78 1.02 17.64
CA LEU A 177 -10.05 0.85 16.21
C LEU A 177 -11.50 0.44 15.91
N THR A 178 -11.92 0.69 14.69
CA THR A 178 -13.13 0.11 14.09
C THR A 178 -12.73 -0.64 12.82
N ALA A 179 -13.04 -1.93 12.73
CA ALA A 179 -12.80 -2.74 11.54
C ALA A 179 -14.13 -3.11 10.87
N TYR A 180 -14.16 -3.06 9.55
CA TYR A 180 -15.24 -3.63 8.75
C TYR A 180 -14.72 -4.89 8.07
N LEU A 181 -15.41 -6.00 8.33
CA LEU A 181 -15.12 -7.30 7.77
C LEU A 181 -16.16 -7.59 6.69
N THR A 182 -15.72 -7.95 5.50
CA THR A 182 -16.59 -8.55 4.49
C THR A 182 -16.52 -10.06 4.67
N VAL A 183 -17.64 -10.67 5.02
CA VAL A 183 -17.76 -12.11 5.26
C VAL A 183 -18.64 -12.70 4.17
N SER A 184 -18.15 -13.73 3.50
CA SER A 184 -18.91 -14.47 2.50
C SER A 184 -18.99 -15.94 2.91
N TYR A 185 -20.00 -16.62 2.39
CA TYR A 185 -20.16 -18.07 2.51
C TYR A 185 -20.48 -18.64 1.14
N THR A 186 -20.15 -19.90 0.92
CA THR A 186 -20.50 -20.57 -0.35
C THR A 186 -21.79 -21.36 -0.19
N VAL A 187 -22.48 -21.66 -1.30
CA VAL A 187 -23.72 -22.45 -1.25
C VAL A 187 -23.43 -23.90 -0.81
N ASN A 188 -22.23 -24.40 -1.14
CA ASN A 188 -21.81 -25.76 -0.80
C ASN A 188 -21.28 -25.87 0.63
N ASP A 189 -20.64 -24.80 1.12
CA ASP A 189 -20.15 -24.70 2.48
C ASP A 189 -20.65 -23.41 3.13
N LEU A 190 -21.59 -23.58 4.06
CA LEU A 190 -22.23 -22.50 4.83
C LEU A 190 -21.30 -21.92 5.91
N ALA A 191 -20.05 -22.39 5.99
CA ALA A 191 -19.02 -21.79 6.81
C ALA A 191 -18.76 -20.33 6.39
N LEU A 192 -18.70 -19.45 7.39
CA LEU A 192 -18.40 -18.04 7.20
C LEU A 192 -16.90 -17.81 7.05
N LEU A 193 -16.51 -17.35 5.86
CA LEU A 193 -15.14 -17.03 5.50
C LEU A 193 -14.94 -15.50 5.47
N VAL A 194 -13.80 -15.04 5.97
CA VAL A 194 -13.44 -13.62 5.91
C VAL A 194 -12.76 -13.33 4.58
N GLU A 195 -13.41 -12.52 3.74
CA GLU A 195 -12.91 -12.20 2.40
C GLU A 195 -12.03 -10.95 2.38
N SER A 196 -12.42 -9.93 3.14
CA SER A 196 -11.62 -8.70 3.23
C SER A 196 -11.85 -7.97 4.55
N VAL A 197 -10.87 -7.15 4.92
CA VAL A 197 -10.95 -6.32 6.10
C VAL A 197 -10.41 -4.92 5.83
N THR A 198 -11.10 -3.92 6.39
CA THR A 198 -10.63 -2.53 6.42
C THR A 198 -10.70 -2.00 7.85
N ALA A 199 -9.59 -1.45 8.33
CA ALA A 199 -9.47 -0.90 9.67
C ALA A 199 -9.43 0.63 9.63
N PHE A 200 -10.04 1.24 10.64
CA PHE A 200 -10.18 2.68 10.80
C PHE A 200 -9.95 3.08 12.25
N GLY A 201 -9.57 4.33 12.47
CA GLY A 201 -9.47 4.91 13.80
C GLY A 201 -10.83 5.19 14.44
N PRO A 202 -10.88 5.34 15.79
CA PRO A 202 -12.13 5.48 16.55
C PRO A 202 -13.00 6.67 16.14
N ARG A 203 -12.38 7.72 15.60
CA ARG A 203 -13.05 8.97 15.23
C ARG A 203 -13.31 9.10 13.72
N GLU A 204 -12.87 8.12 12.91
CA GLU A 204 -13.06 8.14 11.46
C GLU A 204 -14.50 7.71 11.11
N ARG A 205 -15.27 8.62 10.52
CA ARG A 205 -16.59 8.31 9.96
C ARG A 205 -16.48 7.99 8.48
N ARG A 206 -15.90 6.84 8.19
CA ARG A 206 -15.59 6.36 6.83
C ARG A 206 -16.45 5.15 6.46
N LEU A 207 -16.68 4.97 5.16
CA LEU A 207 -17.46 3.84 4.62
C LEU A 207 -16.59 2.56 4.60
N PRO A 208 -17.18 1.36 4.67
CA PRO A 208 -16.43 0.09 4.70
C PRO A 208 -15.43 -0.09 3.54
N HIS A 209 -15.75 0.45 2.36
CA HIS A 209 -14.92 0.33 1.15
C HIS A 209 -13.92 1.48 0.96
N SER A 210 -13.86 2.42 1.90
CA SER A 210 -12.88 3.53 1.84
C SER A 210 -11.58 3.16 2.55
N GLN A 211 -10.53 3.97 2.34
CA GLN A 211 -9.26 3.81 3.04
C GLN A 211 -9.19 4.77 4.24
N SER A 212 -8.52 4.36 5.32
CA SER A 212 -8.23 5.23 6.44
C SER A 212 -7.27 6.35 6.04
N GLU A 213 -7.44 7.53 6.65
CA GLU A 213 -6.53 8.67 6.48
C GLU A 213 -5.24 8.51 7.30
N TYR A 214 -5.27 7.71 8.36
CA TYR A 214 -4.11 7.50 9.22
C TYR A 214 -3.28 6.34 8.69
N SER A 215 -1.97 6.58 8.56
CA SER A 215 -1.01 5.60 8.06
C SER A 215 -1.04 4.28 8.84
N VAL A 216 -1.21 4.34 10.16
CA VAL A 216 -1.26 3.17 11.05
C VAL A 216 -2.38 2.20 10.64
N TYR A 217 -3.62 2.68 10.48
CA TYR A 217 -4.73 1.79 10.10
C TYR A 217 -4.69 1.37 8.63
N ARG A 218 -4.06 2.18 7.75
CA ARG A 218 -3.78 1.76 6.38
C ARG A 218 -2.79 0.60 6.35
N MET A 219 -1.71 0.66 7.14
CA MET A 219 -0.76 -0.45 7.28
C MET A 219 -1.43 -1.67 7.90
N LEU A 220 -2.28 -1.49 8.93
CA LEU A 220 -3.05 -2.58 9.53
C LEU A 220 -4.01 -3.25 8.54
N SER A 221 -4.73 -2.46 7.74
CA SER A 221 -5.62 -3.01 6.70
C SER A 221 -4.83 -3.80 5.65
N GLN A 222 -3.64 -3.31 5.28
CA GLN A 222 -2.74 -4.03 4.36
C GLN A 222 -2.23 -5.33 4.98
N GLU A 223 -1.88 -5.32 6.27
CA GLU A 223 -1.38 -6.49 6.97
C GLU A 223 -2.43 -7.59 7.09
N LEU A 224 -3.61 -7.23 7.59
CA LEU A 224 -4.74 -8.14 7.69
C LEU A 224 -5.15 -8.66 6.29
N GLY A 225 -5.08 -7.79 5.28
CA GLY A 225 -5.25 -8.19 3.89
C GLY A 225 -4.22 -9.23 3.46
N ARG A 226 -2.93 -9.03 3.73
CA ARG A 226 -1.88 -10.01 3.42
C ARG A 226 -2.15 -11.37 4.08
N MET A 227 -2.52 -11.37 5.36
CA MET A 227 -2.85 -12.60 6.10
C MET A 227 -4.05 -13.36 5.49
N ILE A 228 -5.11 -12.65 5.10
CA ILE A 228 -6.27 -13.26 4.43
C ILE A 228 -5.89 -13.80 3.04
N HIS A 229 -5.04 -13.12 2.29
CA HIS A 229 -4.63 -13.60 0.95
C HIS A 229 -3.72 -14.84 1.03
N SER A 230 -2.92 -14.96 2.09
CA SER A 230 -2.10 -16.17 2.32
C SER A 230 -2.92 -17.37 2.78
N ASP A 231 -4.04 -17.13 3.48
CA ASP A 231 -4.96 -18.18 3.91
C ASP A 231 -6.41 -17.77 3.60
N PRO A 232 -6.91 -18.07 2.39
CA PRO A 232 -8.23 -17.61 1.95
C PRO A 232 -9.38 -18.36 2.63
N GLN A 233 -9.11 -19.42 3.40
CA GLN A 233 -10.12 -20.22 4.10
C GLN A 233 -10.21 -19.89 5.59
N VAL A 234 -9.77 -18.70 5.99
CA VAL A 234 -9.81 -18.29 7.39
C VAL A 234 -11.26 -18.07 7.84
N GLY A 235 -11.69 -18.92 8.78
CA GLY A 235 -12.99 -18.81 9.42
C GLY A 235 -13.11 -17.57 10.30
N LEU A 236 -14.33 -17.03 10.39
CA LEU A 236 -14.62 -15.81 11.17
C LEU A 236 -14.12 -15.89 12.62
N GLN A 237 -14.32 -17.02 13.31
CA GLN A 237 -13.92 -17.17 14.72
C GLN A 237 -12.41 -17.00 14.94
N LYS A 238 -11.59 -17.69 14.13
CA LYS A 238 -10.11 -17.57 14.17
C LYS A 238 -9.67 -16.14 13.86
N PHE A 239 -10.34 -15.48 12.93
CA PHE A 239 -10.04 -14.08 12.62
C PHE A 239 -10.44 -13.12 13.74
N MET A 240 -11.53 -13.42 14.48
CA MET A 240 -11.94 -12.60 15.63
C MET A 240 -10.92 -12.66 16.77
N THR A 241 -10.28 -13.81 17.04
CA THR A 241 -9.23 -13.89 18.07
C THR A 241 -8.01 -13.02 17.71
N LEU A 242 -7.63 -13.00 16.42
CA LEU A 242 -6.63 -12.09 15.89
C LEU A 242 -7.03 -10.62 16.11
N LEU A 243 -8.26 -10.24 15.74
CA LEU A 243 -8.72 -8.87 15.92
C LEU A 243 -8.75 -8.42 17.40
N CYS A 244 -9.15 -9.32 18.31
CA CYS A 244 -9.15 -9.02 19.75
C CYS A 244 -7.73 -8.74 20.28
N SER A 245 -6.70 -9.37 19.70
CA SER A 245 -5.30 -9.13 20.11
C SER A 245 -4.84 -7.68 19.92
N TYR A 246 -5.53 -6.88 19.11
CA TYR A 246 -5.20 -5.47 18.88
C TYR A 246 -5.71 -4.51 19.97
N GLU A 247 -6.31 -5.00 21.07
CA GLU A 247 -6.77 -4.14 22.19
C GLU A 247 -5.68 -3.19 22.70
N ASN A 248 -4.46 -3.69 22.79
CA ASN A 248 -3.29 -2.99 23.29
C ASN A 248 -2.37 -2.49 22.15
N MET A 249 -2.90 -2.25 20.94
CA MET A 249 -2.09 -1.85 19.77
C MET A 249 -1.15 -0.65 20.00
N PHE A 250 -1.55 0.30 20.86
CA PHE A 250 -0.77 1.51 21.17
C PHE A 250 0.08 1.41 22.43
N THR A 251 -0.12 0.39 23.26
CA THR A 251 0.55 0.20 24.56
C THR A 251 1.36 -1.09 24.62
N ALA A 252 1.25 -1.94 23.60
CA ALA A 252 1.92 -3.22 23.51
C ALA A 252 3.45 -3.07 23.50
N ARG A 253 4.09 -3.98 24.23
CA ARG A 253 5.53 -4.18 24.22
C ARG A 253 5.85 -5.34 23.29
N CYS A 254 6.93 -5.23 22.51
CA CYS A 254 7.40 -6.32 21.70
C CYS A 254 7.84 -7.49 22.58
N ASP A 255 7.36 -8.70 22.30
CA ASP A 255 7.70 -9.88 23.11
C ASP A 255 9.22 -10.18 23.12
N LYS A 256 9.89 -9.96 21.98
CA LYS A 256 11.33 -10.25 21.83
C LYS A 256 12.24 -9.26 22.55
N CYS A 257 11.98 -7.95 22.41
CA CYS A 257 12.88 -6.91 22.95
C CYS A 257 12.30 -6.12 24.13
N GLN A 258 11.05 -6.40 24.52
CA GLN A 258 10.34 -5.81 25.66
C GLN A 258 10.14 -4.29 25.62
N ARG A 259 10.44 -3.65 24.48
CA ARG A 259 10.23 -2.21 24.27
C ARG A 259 8.83 -1.90 23.75
N VAL A 260 8.31 -0.71 24.08
CA VAL A 260 7.00 -0.24 23.61
C VAL A 260 7.08 0.10 22.13
N LEU A 261 6.30 -0.61 21.31
CA LEU A 261 6.37 -0.56 19.84
C LEU A 261 6.16 0.87 19.29
N CYS A 262 5.24 1.63 19.90
CA CYS A 262 4.93 2.99 19.46
C CYS A 262 6.02 4.03 19.71
N VAL A 263 6.95 3.78 20.65
CA VAL A 263 7.92 4.80 21.10
C VAL A 263 9.15 4.87 20.19
N GLU A 264 9.63 3.75 19.66
CA GLU A 264 10.89 3.71 18.90
C GLU A 264 10.74 4.06 17.41
N GLY A 265 9.55 3.91 16.83
CA GLY A 265 9.35 4.12 15.39
C GLY A 265 8.14 4.95 14.99
N HIS A 266 7.33 5.45 15.94
CA HIS A 266 5.99 6.00 15.67
C HIS A 266 5.06 5.04 14.90
N VAL A 267 5.39 3.74 14.85
CA VAL A 267 4.57 2.70 14.20
C VAL A 267 3.90 1.89 15.30
N ALA A 268 2.57 1.77 15.24
CA ALA A 268 1.83 0.97 16.21
C ALA A 268 2.12 -0.53 16.06
N ALA A 269 1.71 -1.33 17.05
CA ALA A 269 1.84 -2.79 17.05
C ALA A 269 0.92 -3.46 16.02
N VAL A 270 1.22 -3.23 14.74
CA VAL A 270 0.41 -3.67 13.59
C VAL A 270 0.68 -5.14 13.27
N GLU A 271 1.91 -5.60 13.43
CA GLU A 271 2.26 -6.99 13.14
C GLU A 271 1.98 -7.89 14.35
N ARG A 272 1.27 -8.99 14.09
CA ARG A 272 0.93 -10.01 15.08
C ARG A 272 1.42 -11.35 14.59
N VAL A 273 2.12 -12.07 15.46
CA VAL A 273 2.62 -13.42 15.19
C VAL A 273 1.96 -14.35 16.17
N TRP A 274 1.47 -15.48 15.68
CA TRP A 274 0.91 -16.51 16.53
C TRP A 274 2.03 -17.21 17.31
N ASN A 275 1.88 -17.29 18.63
CA ASN A 275 2.76 -18.08 19.49
C ASN A 275 2.06 -19.38 19.88
N GLU A 276 2.52 -20.50 19.30
CA GLU A 276 2.02 -21.84 19.57
C GLU A 276 2.16 -22.28 21.04
N SER A 277 3.14 -21.73 21.77
CA SER A 277 3.38 -22.11 23.16
C SER A 277 2.33 -21.53 24.12
N ASN A 278 1.84 -20.32 23.80
CA ASN A 278 0.92 -19.56 24.65
C ASN A 278 -0.51 -19.55 24.09
N ASP A 279 -0.73 -20.10 22.90
CA ASP A 279 -2.01 -20.09 22.18
C ASP A 279 -2.55 -18.65 21.99
N GLN A 280 -1.64 -17.71 21.70
CA GLN A 280 -1.95 -16.28 21.68
C GLN A 280 -1.22 -15.53 20.54
N TRP A 281 -1.85 -14.43 20.11
CA TRP A 281 -1.28 -13.50 19.14
C TRP A 281 -0.39 -12.47 19.83
N GLU A 282 0.91 -12.53 19.54
CA GLU A 282 1.90 -11.67 20.16
C GLU A 282 2.31 -10.51 19.24
N PRO A 283 2.47 -9.31 19.79
CA PRO A 283 2.95 -8.15 19.05
C PRO A 283 4.46 -8.23 18.83
N ARG A 284 4.92 -8.05 17.58
CA ARG A 284 6.35 -8.01 17.22
C ARG A 284 6.72 -6.75 16.45
N HIS A 285 7.98 -6.36 16.55
CA HIS A 285 8.55 -5.39 15.61
C HIS A 285 8.79 -6.08 14.28
N VAL A 286 8.64 -5.34 13.19
CA VAL A 286 8.98 -5.80 11.82
C VAL A 286 10.44 -6.26 11.71
N SER A 287 11.33 -5.76 12.57
CA SER A 287 12.75 -6.10 12.58
C SER A 287 13.16 -7.20 13.56
N CYS A 288 12.24 -7.70 14.41
CA CYS A 288 12.52 -8.64 15.49
C CYS A 288 12.12 -10.07 15.13
#